data_AF-F4G1S9-F1
#
_entry.id   AF-F4G1S9-F1
#
_cell.length_a   1.000
_cell.length_b   1.000
_cell.length_c   1.000
_cell.angle_alpha   90.00
_cell.angle_beta   90.00
_cell.angle_gamma   90.00
#
_symmetry.space_group_name_H-M   'P 1'
#
loop_
_entity.id
_entity.type
_entity.pdbx_description
1 polymer ?
#
loop_
_entity_poly.entity_id
_entity_poly.type
_entity_poly.pdbx_seq_one_letter_code
_entity_poly.pdbx_strand_id
1 'polypeptide(L)'
;MISNKQDISPQAIEESIKDGVSYLGGKMWLDLSSPHVIFFDPHNMMGIISTNRIGYKMVIASLPFVKSINGVETLLIPYKTTGSLKKAKSLIRSR
;
A
#
# COMPACT_ATOMS: atom_id res chain seq x y z
N MET A 1 7.17 -3.74 25.45
CA MET A 1 8.03 -3.50 24.28
C MET A 1 7.41 -2.34 23.50
N ILE A 2 8.08 -1.19 23.49
CA ILE A 2 7.57 0.02 22.83
C ILE A 2 7.88 -0.16 21.35
N SER A 3 6.85 -0.46 20.55
CA SER A 3 7.00 -0.64 19.10
C SER A 3 7.50 0.69 18.52
N ASN A 4 8.71 0.69 17.99
CA ASN A 4 9.34 1.88 17.46
C ASN A 4 8.56 2.29 16.19
N LYS A 5 7.85 3.42 16.26
CA LYS A 5 7.01 3.93 15.15
C LYS A 5 7.85 4.37 13.92
N GLN A 6 9.17 4.27 14.01
CA GLN A 6 10.15 4.78 13.05
C GLN A 6 10.49 3.81 11.90
N ASP A 7 10.07 2.54 11.96
CA ASP A 7 10.51 1.52 10.97
C ASP A 7 9.57 1.33 9.77
N ILE A 8 8.41 2.01 9.71
CA ILE A 8 7.48 1.91 8.59
C ILE A 8 7.71 3.10 7.65
N SER A 9 8.58 2.88 6.64
CA SER A 9 8.87 3.86 5.60
C SER A 9 7.99 3.66 4.35
N PRO A 10 7.76 4.71 3.53
CA PRO A 10 7.05 4.58 2.26
C PRO A 10 7.65 3.50 1.34
N GLN A 11 8.98 3.39 1.32
CA GLN A 11 9.72 2.40 0.54
C GLN A 11 9.45 0.98 1.03
N ALA A 12 9.52 0.76 2.35
CA ALA A 12 9.24 -0.55 2.94
C ALA A 12 7.79 -0.99 2.68
N ILE A 13 6.83 -0.05 2.73
CA ILE A 13 5.43 -0.32 2.36
C ILE A 13 5.33 -0.71 0.89
N GLU A 14 5.99 0.03 -0.02
CA GLU A 14 5.95 -0.25 -1.46
C GLU A 14 6.51 -1.63 -1.79
N GLU A 15 7.68 -1.96 -1.24
CA GLU A 15 8.31 -3.28 -1.38
C GLU A 15 7.40 -4.39 -0.87
N SER A 16 6.84 -4.22 0.33
CA SER A 16 5.93 -5.22 0.92
C SER A 16 4.67 -5.44 0.07
N ILE A 17 4.10 -4.37 -0.51
CA ILE A 17 2.95 -4.49 -1.42
C ILE A 17 3.34 -5.22 -2.71
N LYS A 18 4.51 -4.90 -3.29
CA LYS A 18 5.02 -5.58 -4.50
C LYS A 18 5.22 -7.06 -4.25
N ASP A 19 5.77 -7.43 -3.09
CA ASP A 19 5.92 -8.82 -2.67
C ASP A 19 4.56 -9.50 -2.51
N GLY A 20 3.58 -8.83 -1.89
CA GLY A 20 2.21 -9.34 -1.80
C GLY A 20 1.57 -9.58 -3.17
N VAL A 21 1.76 -8.67 -4.12
CA VAL A 21 1.26 -8.84 -5.50
C VAL A 21 1.97 -10.00 -6.20
N SER A 22 3.30 -10.07 -6.07
CA SER A 22 4.11 -11.15 -6.65
C SER A 22 3.73 -12.51 -6.07
N TYR A 23 3.46 -12.57 -4.76
CA TYR A 23 2.99 -13.77 -4.09
C TYR A 23 1.64 -14.26 -4.63
N LEU A 24 0.69 -13.34 -4.83
CA LEU A 24 -0.67 -13.69 -5.25
C LEU A 24 -0.79 -13.94 -6.77
N GLY A 25 -0.12 -13.13 -7.59
CA GLY A 25 -0.28 -13.11 -9.05
C GLY A 25 1.00 -13.34 -9.85
N GLY A 26 2.14 -13.51 -9.20
CA GLY A 26 3.43 -13.64 -9.87
C GLY A 26 3.90 -12.37 -10.58
N LYS A 27 5.03 -12.50 -11.28
CA LYS A 27 5.70 -11.38 -11.96
C LYS A 27 4.81 -10.66 -12.99
N MET A 28 4.01 -11.41 -13.75
CA MET A 28 3.12 -10.81 -14.76
C MET A 28 2.15 -9.80 -14.15
N TRP A 29 1.55 -10.14 -13.02
CA TRP A 29 0.61 -9.25 -12.34
C TRP A 29 1.30 -8.11 -11.62
N LEU A 30 2.51 -8.32 -11.10
CA LEU A 30 3.34 -7.25 -10.56
C LEU A 30 3.64 -6.19 -11.64
N ASP A 31 4.07 -6.62 -12.82
CA ASP A 31 4.37 -5.73 -13.95
C ASP A 31 3.11 -4.99 -14.46
N LEU A 32 1.99 -5.71 -14.60
CA LEU A 32 0.72 -5.10 -15.05
C LEU A 32 0.17 -4.10 -14.03
N SER A 33 0.31 -4.37 -12.73
CA SER A 33 -0.24 -3.53 -11.67
C SER A 33 0.64 -2.34 -11.32
N SER A 34 1.96 -2.50 -11.36
CA SER A 34 2.95 -1.46 -11.07
C SER A 34 2.57 -0.60 -9.84
N PRO A 35 2.42 -1.21 -8.65
CA PRO A 35 2.00 -0.49 -7.45
C PRO A 35 3.11 0.46 -6.97
N HIS A 36 2.72 1.68 -6.62
CA HIS A 36 3.61 2.72 -6.10
C HIS A 36 2.99 3.45 -4.93
N VAL A 37 3.75 3.62 -3.85
CA VAL A 37 3.34 4.41 -2.68
C VAL A 37 3.67 5.87 -2.96
N ILE A 38 2.65 6.67 -3.25
CA ILE A 38 2.80 8.10 -3.57
C ILE A 38 2.95 8.94 -2.29
N PHE A 39 2.29 8.50 -1.22
CA PHE A 39 2.22 9.26 0.02
C PHE A 39 1.98 8.30 1.17
N PHE A 40 2.61 8.57 2.31
CA PHE A 40 2.34 7.92 3.58
C PHE A 40 2.49 8.94 4.70
N ASP A 41 1.47 9.00 5.56
CA ASP A 41 1.47 9.78 6.78
C ASP A 41 1.67 8.83 7.98
N PRO A 42 2.86 8.84 8.60
CA PRO A 42 3.17 7.98 9.74
C PRO A 42 2.42 8.38 11.03
N HIS A 43 1.87 9.60 11.10
CA HIS A 43 1.08 10.02 12.26
C HIS A 43 -0.26 9.30 12.28
N ASN A 44 -0.96 9.29 11.14
CA ASN A 44 -2.29 8.70 10.96
C ASN A 44 -2.29 7.28 10.41
N MET A 45 -1.13 6.72 10.05
CA MET A 45 -1.00 5.41 9.40
C MET A 45 -1.84 5.29 8.12
N MET A 46 -1.88 6.37 7.33
CA MET A 46 -2.64 6.45 6.09
C MET A 46 -1.72 6.69 4.90
N GLY A 47 -2.04 6.10 3.76
CA GLY A 47 -1.23 6.27 2.55
C GLY A 47 -2.06 6.26 1.27
N ILE A 48 -1.39 6.59 0.17
CA ILE A 48 -1.94 6.54 -1.18
C ILE A 48 -1.07 5.59 -1.99
N ILE A 49 -1.70 4.53 -2.49
CA ILE A 49 -1.11 3.62 -3.47
C ILE A 49 -1.68 3.97 -4.83
N SER A 50 -0.80 4.19 -5.80
CA SER A 50 -1.15 4.27 -7.21
C SER A 50 -0.83 2.96 -7.90
N THR A 51 -1.61 2.65 -8.92
CA THR A 51 -1.51 1.41 -9.69
C THR A 51 -2.23 1.61 -11.01
N ASN A 52 -1.91 0.78 -12.00
CA ASN A 52 -2.60 0.78 -13.28
C ASN A 52 -4.06 0.34 -13.14
N ARG A 53 -4.90 0.83 -14.06
CA ARG A 53 -6.35 0.51 -14.09
C ARG A 53 -6.64 -1.00 -14.18
N ILE A 54 -5.77 -1.77 -14.82
CA ILE A 54 -5.94 -3.22 -14.95
C ILE A 54 -5.59 -3.92 -13.63
N GLY A 55 -4.59 -3.41 -12.90
CA GLY A 55 -4.03 -4.08 -11.73
C GLY A 55 -4.64 -3.70 -10.38
N TYR A 56 -5.49 -2.67 -10.29
CA TYR A 56 -5.93 -2.18 -8.96
C TYR A 56 -6.65 -3.24 -8.11
N LYS A 57 -7.44 -4.14 -8.74
CA LYS A 57 -8.09 -5.23 -8.02
C LYS A 57 -7.09 -6.24 -7.48
N MET A 58 -6.03 -6.52 -8.24
CA MET A 58 -4.95 -7.38 -7.79
C MET A 58 -4.21 -6.77 -6.61
N VAL A 59 -3.90 -5.47 -6.67
CA VAL A 59 -3.27 -4.75 -5.54
C VAL A 59 -4.16 -4.81 -4.30
N ILE A 60 -5.46 -4.56 -4.42
CA ILE A 60 -6.39 -4.66 -3.29
C ILE A 60 -6.41 -6.09 -2.70
N ALA A 61 -6.49 -7.09 -3.57
CA ALA A 61 -6.52 -8.49 -3.15
C ALA A 61 -5.20 -8.94 -2.51
N SER A 62 -4.08 -8.29 -2.85
CA SER A 62 -2.77 -8.63 -2.31
C SER A 62 -2.50 -8.01 -0.93
N LEU A 63 -3.18 -6.92 -0.56
CA LEU A 63 -2.93 -6.21 0.72
C LEU A 63 -2.98 -7.11 1.97
N PRO A 64 -3.94 -8.05 2.13
CA PRO A 64 -3.99 -8.92 3.31
C PRO A 64 -2.82 -9.91 3.42
N PHE A 65 -2.06 -10.12 2.33
CA PHE A 65 -0.88 -10.98 2.34
C PHE A 65 0.36 -10.28 2.90
N VAL A 66 0.32 -8.96 3.05
CA VAL A 66 1.34 -8.19 3.76
C VAL A 66 1.11 -8.34 5.26
N LYS A 67 1.73 -9.36 5.86
CA LYS A 67 1.56 -9.68 7.29
C LYS A 67 2.41 -8.82 8.21
N SER A 68 3.59 -8.40 7.74
CA SER A 68 4.50 -7.57 8.49
C SER A 68 5.31 -6.68 7.56
N ILE A 69 5.72 -5.52 8.08
CA ILE A 69 6.59 -4.56 7.42
C ILE A 69 7.74 -4.30 8.39
N ASN A 70 8.98 -4.62 8.00
CA ASN A 70 10.17 -4.50 8.85
C ASN A 70 10.00 -5.13 10.25
N GLY A 71 9.37 -6.30 10.31
CA GLY A 71 9.14 -7.03 11.56
C GLY A 71 7.96 -6.52 12.40
N VAL A 72 7.30 -5.43 11.99
CA VAL A 72 6.08 -4.93 12.64
C VAL A 72 4.86 -5.59 12.00
N GLU A 73 4.10 -6.37 12.78
CA GLU A 73 2.82 -6.92 12.33
C GLU A 73 1.88 -5.80 11.88
N THR A 74 1.41 -5.89 10.64
CA THR A 74 0.67 -4.81 9.99
C THR A 74 -0.48 -5.40 9.20
N LEU A 75 -1.62 -4.70 9.21
CA LEU A 75 -2.75 -5.00 8.34
C LEU A 75 -3.01 -3.81 7.43
N LEU A 76 -2.83 -4.00 6.12
CA LEU A 76 -3.13 -2.99 5.12
C LEU A 76 -4.60 -3.08 4.71
N ILE A 77 -5.37 -2.03 4.97
CA ILE A 77 -6.81 -1.99 4.69
C ILE A 77 -7.09 -0.98 3.56
N PRO A 78 -7.72 -1.40 2.45
CA PRO A 78 -8.14 -0.48 1.41
C PRO A 78 -9.28 0.40 1.92
N TYR A 79 -9.09 1.72 1.91
CA TYR A 79 -10.14 2.66 2.31
C TYR A 79 -11.08 3.02 1.15
N LYS A 80 -10.52 3.53 0.05
CA LYS A 80 -11.27 3.94 -1.13
C LYS A 80 -10.36 4.02 -2.35
N THR A 81 -10.90 3.73 -3.54
CA THR A 81 -10.21 3.96 -4.81
C THR A 81 -10.70 5.24 -5.48
N THR A 82 -9.80 5.92 -6.20
CA THR A 82 -10.12 7.11 -6.99
C THR A 82 -9.14 7.25 -8.14
N GLY A 83 -9.61 7.79 -9.27
CA GLY A 83 -8.79 8.04 -10.46
C GLY A 83 -7.97 9.32 -10.41
N SER A 84 -8.01 10.09 -9.32
CA SER A 84 -7.20 11.31 -9.20
C SER A 84 -6.52 11.47 -7.85
N LEU A 85 -5.24 11.84 -7.89
CA LEU A 85 -4.42 12.08 -6.71
C LEU A 85 -4.98 13.23 -5.85
N LYS A 86 -5.57 14.26 -6.47
CA LYS A 86 -6.22 15.37 -5.75
C LYS A 86 -7.36 14.85 -4.85
N LYS A 87 -8.22 13.96 -5.38
CA LYS A 87 -9.29 13.34 -4.59
C LYS A 87 -8.74 12.38 -3.54
N ALA A 88 -7.66 11.64 -3.83
CA ALA A 88 -7.03 10.76 -2.85
C ALA A 88 -6.49 11.56 -1.67
N LYS A 89 -5.76 12.65 -1.93
CA LYS A 89 -5.26 13.56 -0.89
C LYS A 89 -6.37 14.20 -0.07
N SER A 90 -7.49 14.61 -0.69
CA SER A 90 -8.61 15.18 0.06
C SER A 90 -9.24 14.18 1.03
N LEU A 91 -9.28 12.89 0.69
CA LEU A 91 -9.81 11.83 1.56
C LEU A 91 -8.95 11.60 2.80
N ILE A 92 -7.63 11.81 2.68
CA ILE A 92 -6.70 11.69 3.79
C ILE A 92 -6.68 12.95 4.65
N ARG A 93 -6.73 14.15 4.03
CA ARG A 93 -6.72 15.45 4.74
C ARG A 93 -8.04 15.81 5.41
N SER A 94 -9.15 15.18 5.05
CA SER A 94 -10.46 15.44 5.67
C SER A 94 -10.59 14.86 7.09
N ARG A 95 -9.50 14.34 7.66
CA ARG A 95 -9.38 13.85 9.02
C ARG A 95 -8.13 14.47 9.64
#